data_AF-A0A076H991-F1
#
_entry.id   AF-A0A076H991-F1
#
_cell.length_a   1.000
_cell.length_b   1.000
_cell.length_c   1.000
_cell.angle_alpha   90.00
_cell.angle_beta   90.00
_cell.angle_gamma   90.00
#
_symmetry.space_group_name_H-M   'P 1'
#
loop_
_entity.id
_entity.type
_entity.pdbx_description
1 polymer ?
#
loop_
_entity_poly.entity_id
_entity_poly.type
_entity_poly.pdbx_seq_one_letter_code
_entity_poly.pdbx_strand_id
1 'polypeptide(L)'
;MRCTAFRFTAIGLLTALAIAGLAGASVRAQQPDATTISVAVAQGNAHCLIKTGTMKPEKAQSIADGFLAQQQISPQASDAVKNTAGFSDLMNAYIADQGGCSALVEALQR
;
A
#
# COMPACT_ATOMS: atom_id res chain seq x y z
N MET A 1 -5.80 44.71 -43.52
CA MET A 1 -5.32 45.99 -42.96
C MET A 1 -6.36 46.53 -42.00
N ARG A 2 -5.89 47.16 -40.91
CA ARG A 2 -6.60 47.98 -39.89
C ARG A 2 -7.08 47.25 -38.62
N CYS A 3 -6.26 47.45 -37.59
CA CYS A 3 -6.57 47.40 -36.17
C CYS A 3 -7.58 48.50 -35.79
N THR A 4 -8.47 48.20 -34.84
CA THR A 4 -9.16 49.16 -33.97
C THR A 4 -9.43 48.42 -32.66
N ALA A 5 -8.55 48.55 -31.67
CA ALA A 5 -8.56 49.58 -30.63
C ALA A 5 -9.66 49.35 -29.59
N PHE A 6 -9.20 48.77 -28.47
CA PHE A 6 -9.83 48.69 -27.16
C PHE A 6 -10.60 49.95 -26.78
N ARG A 7 -11.83 49.78 -26.29
CA ARG A 7 -12.44 50.72 -25.34
C ARG A 7 -12.97 49.96 -24.13
N PHE A 8 -12.16 49.98 -23.08
CA PHE A 8 -12.59 49.69 -21.72
C PHE A 8 -13.67 50.69 -21.33
N THR A 9 -14.88 50.20 -21.01
CA THR A 9 -15.83 50.95 -20.19
C THR A 9 -16.19 50.06 -19.01
N ALA A 10 -16.01 50.63 -17.82
CA ALA A 10 -15.88 49.94 -16.56
C ALA A 10 -17.23 49.66 -15.88
N ILE A 11 -17.19 48.74 -14.91
CA ILE A 11 -18.07 48.59 -13.73
C ILE A 11 -19.42 47.91 -13.97
N GLY A 12 -19.58 46.72 -13.37
CA GLY A 12 -20.90 46.21 -13.02
C GLY A 12 -20.99 44.70 -12.82
N LEU A 13 -21.01 44.29 -11.56
CA LEU A 13 -21.50 43.00 -11.03
C LEU A 13 -20.63 41.74 -11.18
N LEU A 14 -19.79 41.58 -10.15
CA LEU A 14 -19.45 40.30 -9.53
C LEU A 14 -20.69 39.42 -9.32
N THR A 15 -20.85 38.40 -10.14
CA THR A 15 -21.50 37.13 -9.75
C THR A 15 -20.63 35.99 -10.26
N ALA A 16 -19.48 35.82 -9.60
CA ALA A 16 -18.74 34.58 -9.70
C ALA A 16 -19.59 33.50 -9.04
N LEU A 17 -20.32 32.76 -9.86
CA LEU A 17 -20.92 31.49 -9.49
C LEU A 17 -19.76 30.55 -9.16
N ALA A 18 -19.32 30.58 -7.91
CA ALA A 18 -18.42 29.59 -7.36
C ALA A 18 -19.22 28.29 -7.30
N ILE A 19 -19.24 27.57 -8.42
CA ILE A 19 -19.43 26.13 -8.41
C ILE A 19 -18.29 25.67 -7.49
N ALA A 20 -18.62 25.45 -6.23
CA ALA A 20 -17.77 24.75 -5.28
C ALA A 20 -17.61 23.36 -5.88
N GLY A 21 -16.68 23.27 -6.82
CA GLY A 21 -16.16 22.02 -7.33
C GLY A 21 -15.81 21.25 -6.08
N LEU A 22 -16.48 20.12 -5.94
CA LEU A 22 -16.06 18.97 -5.18
C LEU A 22 -14.58 18.73 -5.47
N ALA A 23 -13.71 19.49 -4.82
CA ALA A 23 -12.34 19.13 -4.58
C ALA A 23 -12.46 18.00 -3.58
N GLY A 24 -12.88 16.84 -4.08
CA GLY A 24 -12.57 15.56 -3.46
C GLY A 24 -11.07 15.60 -3.28
N ALA A 25 -10.65 15.93 -2.06
CA ALA A 25 -9.29 15.78 -1.62
C ALA A 25 -8.93 14.35 -2.01
N SER A 26 -8.18 14.23 -3.08
CA SER A 26 -7.69 12.96 -3.56
C SER A 26 -6.75 12.51 -2.46
N VAL A 27 -7.26 11.74 -1.51
CA VAL A 27 -6.45 11.02 -0.54
C VAL A 27 -5.61 10.10 -1.41
N ARG A 28 -4.43 10.57 -1.84
CA ARG A 28 -3.44 9.72 -2.46
C ARG A 28 -3.11 8.70 -1.38
N ALA A 29 -3.55 7.46 -1.58
CA ALA A 29 -3.14 6.35 -0.74
C ALA A 29 -1.61 6.40 -0.68
N GLN A 30 -1.07 6.74 0.50
CA GLN A 30 0.37 6.76 0.70
C GLN A 30 0.86 5.35 0.42
N GLN A 31 1.85 5.20 -0.46
CA GLN A 31 2.45 3.88 -0.68
C GLN A 31 3.04 3.37 0.64
N PRO A 32 2.88 2.07 0.96
CA PRO A 32 3.49 1.49 2.14
C PRO A 32 5.01 1.73 2.17
N ASP A 33 5.56 2.03 3.35
CA ASP A 33 7.01 2.14 3.49
C ASP A 33 7.71 0.76 3.39
N ALA A 34 9.04 0.78 3.27
CA ALA A 34 9.82 -0.44 3.08
C ALA A 34 9.69 -1.44 4.25
N THR A 35 9.52 -0.96 5.48
CA THR A 35 9.28 -1.80 6.65
C THR A 35 7.94 -2.51 6.52
N THR A 36 6.90 -1.77 6.17
CA THR A 36 5.55 -2.28 5.98
C THR A 36 5.50 -3.33 4.88
N ILE A 37 6.16 -3.08 3.76
CA ILE A 37 6.29 -4.04 2.65
C ILE A 37 7.01 -5.31 3.12
N SER A 38 8.14 -5.18 3.80
CA SER A 38 8.94 -6.32 4.25
C SER A 38 8.16 -7.20 5.23
N VAL A 39 7.42 -6.59 6.15
CA VAL A 39 6.55 -7.31 7.09
C VAL A 39 5.40 -8.01 6.35
N ALA A 40 4.76 -7.35 5.39
CA ALA A 40 3.70 -7.97 4.58
C ALA A 40 4.21 -9.17 3.78
N VAL A 41 5.39 -9.07 3.17
CA VAL A 41 6.03 -10.18 2.44
C VAL A 41 6.36 -11.34 3.38
N ALA A 42 7.02 -11.05 4.50
CA ALA A 42 7.44 -12.09 5.45
C ALA A 42 6.25 -12.84 6.04
N GLN A 43 5.22 -12.11 6.50
CA GLN A 43 4.02 -12.71 7.07
C GLN A 43 3.16 -13.40 5.99
N GLY A 44 3.09 -12.85 4.78
CA GLY A 44 2.39 -13.49 3.66
C GLY A 44 3.01 -14.84 3.28
N ASN A 45 4.35 -14.90 3.23
CA ASN A 45 5.08 -16.14 2.98
C ASN A 45 4.82 -17.18 4.09
N ALA A 46 4.95 -16.78 5.36
CA ALA A 46 4.67 -17.67 6.48
C ALA A 46 3.21 -18.16 6.48
N HIS A 47 2.26 -17.25 6.27
CA HIS A 47 0.84 -17.58 6.15
C HIS A 47 0.60 -18.66 5.09
N CYS A 48 1.17 -18.48 3.90
CA CYS A 48 0.97 -19.42 2.81
C CYS A 48 1.66 -20.78 3.07
N LEU A 49 2.87 -20.79 3.63
CA LEU A 49 3.55 -22.03 4.02
C LEU A 49 2.76 -22.84 5.06
N ILE A 50 2.09 -22.16 5.99
CA ILE A 50 1.20 -22.79 6.98
C ILE A 50 -0.08 -23.29 6.31
N LYS A 51 -0.73 -22.43 5.53
CA LYS A 51 -2.03 -22.71 4.91
C LYS A 51 -1.98 -23.88 3.93
N THR A 52 -0.88 -24.07 3.21
CA THR A 52 -0.69 -25.20 2.29
C THR A 52 -0.20 -26.46 2.99
N GLY A 53 0.06 -26.42 4.30
CA GLY A 53 0.61 -27.55 5.06
C GLY A 53 2.08 -27.85 4.76
N THR A 54 2.76 -26.97 4.03
CA THR A 54 4.19 -27.13 3.68
C THR A 54 5.09 -26.99 4.91
N MET A 55 4.68 -26.18 5.89
CA MET A 55 5.47 -25.93 7.09
C MET A 55 4.60 -25.77 8.34
N LYS A 56 5.12 -26.22 9.48
CA LYS A 56 4.46 -26.00 10.78
C LYS A 56 4.47 -24.51 11.15
N PRO A 57 3.44 -24.02 11.87
CA PRO A 57 3.33 -22.61 12.27
C PRO A 57 4.59 -22.04 12.92
N GLU A 58 5.19 -22.75 13.88
CA GLU A 58 6.33 -22.25 14.65
C GLU A 58 7.55 -22.06 13.76
N LYS A 59 7.76 -22.98 12.81
CA LYS A 59 8.90 -22.91 11.89
C LYS A 59 8.70 -21.83 10.83
N ALA A 60 7.49 -21.71 10.30
CA ALA A 60 7.16 -20.67 9.32
C ALA A 60 7.32 -19.26 9.93
N GLN A 61 6.84 -19.07 11.17
CA GLN A 61 7.00 -17.81 11.88
C GLN A 61 8.48 -17.52 12.17
N SER A 62 9.24 -18.51 12.63
CA SER A 62 10.68 -18.35 12.89
C SER A 62 11.46 -17.92 11.63
N ILE A 63 11.08 -18.41 10.45
CA ILE A 63 11.68 -17.98 9.19
C ILE A 63 11.29 -16.54 8.84
N ALA A 64 10.01 -16.18 8.98
CA ALA A 64 9.56 -14.81 8.76
C ALA A 64 10.28 -13.81 9.68
N ASP A 65 10.38 -14.13 10.97
CA ASP A 65 11.07 -13.29 11.95
C ASP A 65 12.58 -13.20 11.64
N GLY A 66 13.19 -14.32 11.22
CA GLY A 66 14.58 -14.36 10.78
C GLY A 66 14.85 -13.50 9.54
N PHE A 67 13.94 -13.50 8.56
CA PHE A 67 14.01 -12.60 7.41
C PHE A 67 13.92 -11.14 7.84
N LEU A 68 12.96 -10.79 8.70
CA LEU A 68 12.80 -9.41 9.19
C LEU A 68 14.02 -8.93 9.97
N ALA A 69 14.63 -9.80 10.79
CA ALA A 69 15.86 -9.49 11.49
C ALA A 69 17.03 -9.19 10.54
N GLN A 70 17.13 -9.90 9.40
CA GLN A 70 18.14 -9.62 8.37
C GLN A 70 17.90 -8.27 7.70
N GLN A 71 16.64 -7.83 7.60
CA GLN A 71 16.27 -6.48 7.15
C GLN A 71 16.43 -5.40 8.23
N GLN A 72 17.02 -5.74 9.40
CA GLN A 72 17.16 -4.85 10.55
C GLN A 72 15.82 -4.34 11.10
N ILE A 73 14.73 -5.08 10.87
CA ILE A 73 13.41 -4.79 11.41
C ILE A 73 13.27 -5.50 12.75
N SER A 74 13.10 -4.73 13.82
CA SER A 74 12.93 -5.27 15.16
C SER A 74 11.56 -5.94 15.34
N PRO A 75 11.40 -6.87 16.29
CA PRO A 75 10.10 -7.43 16.65
C PRO A 75 9.06 -6.34 16.96
N GLN A 76 9.46 -5.29 17.70
CA GLN A 76 8.57 -4.18 18.05
C GLN A 76 8.11 -3.39 16.81
N ALA A 77 9.00 -3.18 15.83
CA ALA A 77 8.63 -2.52 14.58
C ALA A 77 7.70 -3.39 13.73
N SER A 78 7.98 -4.70 13.66
CA SER A 78 7.10 -5.68 13.00
C SER A 78 5.71 -5.71 13.64
N ASP A 79 5.63 -5.75 14.96
CA ASP A 79 4.36 -5.74 15.70
C ASP A 79 3.61 -4.42 15.51
N ALA A 80 4.30 -3.28 15.51
CA ALA A 80 3.69 -1.99 15.24
C ALA A 80 3.03 -1.97 13.85
N VAL A 81 3.72 -2.49 12.82
CA VAL A 81 3.17 -2.62 11.47
C VAL A 81 1.98 -3.58 11.43
N LYS A 82 2.10 -4.79 11.99
CA LYS A 82 1.03 -5.80 11.98
C LYS A 82 -0.26 -5.31 12.64
N ASN A 83 -0.13 -4.39 13.61
CA ASN A 83 -1.26 -3.81 14.34
C ASN A 83 -1.87 -2.59 13.65
N THR A 84 -1.32 -2.12 12.53
CA THR A 84 -1.92 -1.02 11.75
C THR A 84 -3.19 -1.48 11.03
N ALA A 85 -4.15 -0.55 10.89
CA ALA A 85 -5.33 -0.80 10.08
C ALA A 85 -4.92 -1.01 8.60
N GLY A 86 -5.48 -2.05 7.97
CA GLY A 86 -5.20 -2.37 6.56
C GLY A 86 -3.98 -3.27 6.33
N PHE A 87 -3.23 -3.67 7.37
CA PHE A 87 -2.11 -4.59 7.20
C PHE A 87 -2.53 -5.94 6.61
N SER A 88 -3.66 -6.50 7.07
CA SER A 88 -4.20 -7.76 6.52
C SER A 88 -4.53 -7.63 5.03
N ASP A 89 -5.12 -6.51 4.62
CA ASP A 89 -5.46 -6.26 3.21
C ASP A 89 -4.19 -6.14 2.36
N LEU A 90 -3.16 -5.47 2.87
CA LEU A 90 -1.86 -5.38 2.22
C LEU A 90 -1.21 -6.76 2.04
N MET A 91 -1.20 -7.58 3.09
CA MET A 91 -0.66 -8.94 3.03
C MET A 91 -1.44 -9.80 2.03
N ASN A 92 -2.77 -9.70 2.02
CA ASN A 92 -3.62 -10.43 1.08
C ASN A 92 -3.43 -9.96 -0.36
N ALA A 93 -3.23 -8.66 -0.59
CA ALA A 93 -2.90 -8.11 -1.89
C ALA A 93 -1.55 -8.65 -2.39
N TYR A 94 -0.52 -8.67 -1.53
CA TYR A 94 0.76 -9.32 -1.85
C TYR A 94 0.58 -10.78 -2.28
N ILE A 95 -0.17 -11.57 -1.50
CA ILE A 95 -0.43 -12.98 -1.81
C ILE A 95 -1.18 -13.13 -3.15
N ALA A 96 -2.16 -12.27 -3.41
CA ALA A 96 -2.92 -12.28 -4.66
C ALA A 96 -2.02 -11.95 -5.87
N ASP A 97 -1.13 -10.97 -5.73
CA ASP A 97 -0.14 -10.61 -6.76
C ASP A 97 0.84 -11.76 -7.06
N GLN A 98 1.10 -12.65 -6.10
CA GLN A 98 1.87 -13.88 -6.31
C GLN A 98 1.06 -15.02 -6.95
N GLY A 99 -0.22 -14.82 -7.29
CA GLY A 99 -1.11 -15.87 -7.81
C GLY A 99 -1.73 -16.76 -6.74
N GLY A 100 -1.74 -16.30 -5.48
CA GLY A 100 -2.26 -17.04 -4.33
C GLY A 100 -1.23 -17.95 -3.66
N CYS A 101 -1.61 -18.55 -2.52
CA CYS A 101 -0.66 -19.30 -1.70
C CYS A 101 -0.04 -20.52 -2.37
N SER A 102 -0.76 -21.23 -3.23
CA SER A 102 -0.21 -22.40 -3.94
C SER A 102 0.94 -21.98 -4.87
N ALA A 103 0.73 -20.95 -5.68
CA ALA A 103 1.75 -20.43 -6.60
C ALA A 103 2.94 -19.82 -5.85
N LEU A 104 2.67 -19.06 -4.79
CA LEU A 104 3.70 -18.48 -3.93
C LEU A 104 4.60 -19.57 -3.32
N VAL A 105 4.01 -20.63 -2.74
CA VAL A 105 4.78 -21.71 -2.12
C VAL A 105 5.59 -22.49 -3.16
N GLU A 106 5.04 -22.73 -4.35
CA GLU A 106 5.81 -23.34 -5.44
C GLU A 106 7.03 -22.50 -5.82
N ALA A 107 6.89 -21.17 -5.85
CA ALA A 107 8.01 -20.26 -6.12
C ALA A 107 9.09 -20.28 -5.01
N LEU A 108 8.69 -20.41 -3.74
CA LEU A 108 9.62 -20.48 -2.60
C LEU A 108 10.41 -21.79 -2.52
N GLN A 109 9.97 -22.84 -3.21
CA GLN A 109 10.61 -24.17 -3.20
C GLN A 109 11.65 -24.37 -4.30
N ARG A 110 11.79 -23.39 -5.21
CA ARG A 110 12.75 -23.41 -6.31
C ARG A 110 14.05 -22.74 -5.91
#